data_AF-A0A8C3SHR0-F1
#
_entry.id   AF-A0A8C3SHR0-F1
#
_cell.length_a   1.000
_cell.length_b   1.000
_cell.length_c   1.000
_cell.angle_alpha   90.00
_cell.angle_beta   90.00
_cell.angle_gamma   90.00
#
_symmetry.space_group_name_H-M   'P 1'
#
loop_
_entity.id
_entity.type
_entity.pdbx_description
1 polymer ?
#
loop_
_entity_poly.entity_id
_entity_poly.type
_entity_poly.pdbx_seq_one_letter_code
_entity_poly.pdbx_strand_id
1 'polypeptide(L)'
;MDEYFSAIHKMEQAVMFPSLLRGVYMEQQDDTSTGDFGNRDLYEYYMQLKSIKLAVEGRLAPLNESKHQITSREEVQENGEEADLEGLLYHHFTGLYRVLTHLTRKANALTRKYNEIIGQINQSEITLTW
;
A
#
# COMPACT_ATOMS: atom_id res chain seq x y z
N MET A 1 6.39 -2.53 10.38
CA MET A 1 6.40 -1.18 9.77
C MET A 1 7.27 -0.23 10.56
N ASP A 2 7.15 -0.15 11.89
CA ASP A 2 7.97 0.77 12.71
C ASP A 2 9.48 0.54 12.58
N GLU A 3 9.92 -0.72 12.48
CA GLU A 3 11.32 -1.06 12.23
C GLU A 3 11.83 -0.52 10.88
N TYR A 4 11.03 -0.68 9.82
CA TYR A 4 11.33 -0.11 8.50
C TYR A 4 11.45 1.41 8.58
N PHE A 5 10.47 2.09 9.18
CA PHE A 5 10.53 3.56 9.33
C PHE A 5 11.72 4.01 10.17
N SER A 6 12.07 3.28 11.23
CA SER A 6 13.26 3.55 12.04
C SER A 6 14.54 3.42 11.23
N ALA A 7 14.66 2.39 10.38
CA ALA A 7 15.79 2.21 9.48
C ALA A 7 15.89 3.32 8.43
N ILE A 8 14.78 3.68 7.77
CA ILE A 8 14.75 4.79 6.81
C ILE A 8 15.08 6.13 7.48
N HIS A 9 14.55 6.38 8.67
CA HIS A 9 14.86 7.60 9.41
C HIS A 9 16.35 7.70 9.74
N LYS A 10 16.97 6.61 10.22
CA LYS A 10 18.43 6.56 10.44
C LYS A 10 19.21 6.80 9.15
N MET A 11 18.78 6.19 8.04
CA MET A 11 19.39 6.41 6.72
C MET A 11 19.30 7.90 6.31
N GLU A 12 18.14 8.53 6.46
CA GLU A 12 17.95 9.96 6.14
C GLU A 12 18.82 10.89 7.00
N GLN A 13 19.04 10.56 8.28
CA GLN A 13 19.94 11.33 9.16
C GLN A 13 21.42 11.13 8.81
N ALA A 14 21.80 9.94 8.34
CA ALA A 14 23.18 9.63 7.96
C ALA A 14 23.55 10.19 6.58
N VAL A 15 22.64 10.12 5.60
CA VAL A 15 22.87 10.54 4.22
C VAL A 15 22.58 12.04 4.08
N MET A 16 23.56 12.85 4.47
CA MET A 16 23.47 14.32 4.40
C MET A 16 23.63 14.88 2.97
N PHE A 17 24.30 14.14 2.09
CA PHE A 17 24.55 14.54 0.70
C PHE A 17 24.24 13.37 -0.26
N PRO A 18 22.95 13.15 -0.62
CA PRO A 18 22.55 12.01 -1.45
C PRO A 18 23.26 11.95 -2.81
N SER A 19 23.68 13.09 -3.38
CA SER A 19 24.41 13.14 -4.64
C SER A 19 25.73 12.37 -4.62
N LEU A 20 26.32 12.13 -3.45
CA LEU A 20 27.54 11.33 -3.30
C LEU A 20 27.32 9.84 -3.56
N LEU A 21 26.06 9.39 -3.55
CA LEU A 21 25.68 8.00 -3.81
C LEU A 21 25.57 7.68 -5.31
N ARG A 22 25.58 8.70 -6.18
CA ARG A 22 25.42 8.51 -7.62
C ARG A 22 26.65 7.82 -8.21
N GLY A 23 26.42 6.76 -8.99
CA GLY A 23 27.48 5.93 -9.57
C GLY A 23 28.27 5.09 -8.55
N VAL A 24 27.83 5.03 -7.29
CA VAL A 24 28.34 4.08 -6.29
C VAL A 24 27.43 2.85 -6.31
N TYR A 25 28.02 1.66 -6.36
CA TYR A 25 27.29 0.39 -6.39
C TYR A 25 27.57 -0.37 -5.10
N MET A 26 26.60 -1.19 -4.65
CA MET A 26 26.84 -2.07 -3.52
C MET A 26 27.89 -3.12 -3.90
N GLU A 27 28.84 -3.39 -2.99
CA GLU A 27 29.73 -4.53 -3.13
C GLU A 27 28.87 -5.80 -3.08
N GLN A 28 28.95 -6.61 -4.13
CA GLN A 28 28.18 -7.84 -4.27
C GLN A 28 28.59 -8.81 -3.17
N GLN A 29 27.80 -8.86 -2.10
CA GLN A 29 27.98 -9.82 -1.03
C GLN A 29 27.52 -11.18 -1.55
N ASP A 30 28.45 -12.12 -1.66
CA ASP A 30 28.38 -13.36 -2.46
C ASP A 30 27.42 -14.44 -1.92
N ASP A 31 26.46 -14.08 -1.07
CA ASP A 31 25.52 -15.02 -0.46
C ASP A 31 24.07 -14.65 -0.81
N THR A 32 23.58 -15.35 -1.84
CA THR A 32 22.18 -15.70 -2.11
C THR A 32 21.13 -14.57 -2.19
N SER A 33 20.43 -14.52 -3.34
CA SER A 33 19.23 -13.69 -3.62
C SER A 33 19.40 -12.17 -3.63
N THR A 34 20.45 -11.65 -4.26
CA THR A 34 20.60 -10.21 -4.55
C THR A 34 20.71 -9.96 -6.05
N GLY A 35 19.67 -10.36 -6.79
CA GLY A 35 19.62 -10.21 -8.26
C GLY A 35 19.51 -8.77 -8.78
N ASP A 36 19.24 -7.77 -7.92
CA ASP A 36 18.90 -6.39 -8.34
C ASP A 36 19.85 -5.29 -7.83
N PHE A 37 20.77 -5.59 -6.91
CA PHE A 37 21.72 -4.59 -6.40
C PHE A 37 22.85 -4.25 -7.40
N GLY A 38 23.03 -5.07 -8.44
CA GLY A 38 24.15 -4.94 -9.37
C GLY A 38 24.00 -3.87 -10.45
N ASN A 39 22.78 -3.36 -10.70
CA ASN A 39 22.54 -2.43 -11.82
C ASN A 39 22.06 -1.04 -11.41
N ARG A 40 21.53 -0.87 -10.19
CA ARG A 40 21.15 0.45 -9.66
C ARG A 40 22.26 1.03 -8.81
N ASP A 41 22.48 2.34 -8.93
CA ASP A 41 23.37 3.02 -8.01
C ASP A 41 22.71 3.24 -6.63
N LEU A 42 23.52 3.54 -5.62
CA LEU A 42 23.04 3.77 -4.26
C LEU A 42 22.08 4.96 -4.17
N TYR A 43 22.17 5.92 -5.09
CA TYR A 43 21.27 7.06 -5.13
C TYR A 43 19.87 6.63 -5.59
N GLU A 44 19.77 5.82 -6.63
CA GLU A 44 18.52 5.24 -7.12
C GLU A 44 17.85 4.39 -6.03
N TYR A 45 18.63 3.56 -5.34
CA TYR A 45 18.11 2.76 -4.23
C TYR A 45 17.63 3.62 -3.04
N TYR A 46 18.41 4.63 -2.67
CA TYR A 46 18.02 5.61 -1.65
C TYR A 46 16.70 6.31 -2.01
N MET A 47 16.51 6.68 -3.28
CA MET A 47 15.29 7.32 -3.75
C MET A 47 14.09 6.36 -3.75
N GLN A 48 14.26 5.10 -4.15
CA GLN A 48 13.20 4.08 -4.09
C GLN A 48 12.72 3.87 -2.65
N LEU A 49 13.63 3.71 -1.71
CA LEU A 49 13.31 3.57 -0.29
C LEU A 49 12.53 4.77 0.25
N LYS A 50 12.87 5.99 -0.18
CA LYS A 50 12.10 7.19 0.19
C LYS A 50 10.72 7.25 -0.44
N SER A 51 10.58 6.83 -1.70
CA SER A 51 9.28 6.74 -2.38
C SER A 51 8.35 5.78 -1.65
N ILE A 52 8.86 4.59 -1.29
CA ILE A 52 8.12 3.60 -0.52
C ILE A 52 7.70 4.16 0.84
N LYS A 53 8.61 4.79 1.59
CA LYS A 53 8.27 5.44 2.86
C LYS A 53 7.12 6.44 2.69
N LEU A 54 7.19 7.30 1.67
CA LEU A 54 6.15 8.29 1.40
C LEU A 54 4.81 7.63 1.04
N ALA A 55 4.81 6.57 0.23
CA ALA A 55 3.60 5.84 -0.14
C ALA A 55 2.93 5.20 1.09
N VAL A 56 3.72 4.65 2.01
CA VAL A 56 3.21 4.02 3.24
C VAL A 56 2.76 5.06 4.27
N GLU A 57 3.54 6.12 4.52
CA GLU A 57 3.17 7.21 5.44
C GLU A 57 1.96 8.00 4.95
N GLY A 58 1.92 8.27 3.63
CA GLY A 58 0.84 9.00 2.97
C GLY A 58 -0.46 8.22 2.83
N ARG A 59 -0.50 6.94 3.26
CA ARG A 59 -1.66 6.03 3.15
C ARG A 59 -2.42 6.21 1.83
N LEU A 60 -1.69 6.10 0.72
CA LEU A 60 -2.15 6.09 -0.68
C LEU A 60 -3.50 6.77 -0.90
N ALA A 61 -3.50 8.11 -1.05
CA ALA A 61 -4.54 8.77 -1.82
C ALA A 61 -4.62 8.07 -3.19
N PRO A 62 -5.81 7.74 -3.71
CA PRO A 62 -5.91 7.12 -5.02
C PRO A 62 -5.30 8.09 -6.02
N LEU A 63 -4.10 7.76 -6.51
CA LEU A 63 -3.45 8.52 -7.57
C LEU A 63 -4.45 8.48 -8.73
N ASN A 64 -5.02 9.64 -9.03
CA ASN A 64 -6.07 9.84 -10.02
C ASN A 64 -5.81 9.00 -11.27
N GLU A 65 -6.88 8.38 -11.74
CA GLU A 65 -6.99 7.58 -12.95
C GLU A 65 -6.46 8.31 -14.19
N SER A 66 -5.13 8.35 -14.38
CA SER A 66 -4.54 8.64 -15.68
C SER A 66 -4.48 7.35 -16.48
N LYS A 67 -5.67 6.96 -16.96
CA LYS A 67 -5.91 6.43 -18.32
C LYS A 67 -4.86 5.43 -18.85
N HIS A 68 -4.73 4.27 -18.21
CA HIS A 68 -4.29 3.07 -18.91
C HIS A 68 -5.30 1.95 -18.67
N GLN A 69 -6.20 1.83 -19.64
CA GLN A 69 -7.07 0.69 -19.84
C GLN A 69 -6.17 -0.54 -20.02
N ILE A 70 -5.97 -1.32 -18.95
CA ILE A 70 -5.42 -2.67 -19.06
C ILE A 70 -6.46 -3.62 -18.51
N THR A 71 -7.03 -4.31 -19.48
CA THR A 71 -7.96 -5.42 -19.40
C THR A 71 -7.57 -6.43 -18.33
N SER A 72 -8.59 -6.93 -17.63
CA SER A 72 -8.58 -8.13 -16.82
C SER A 72 -7.68 -9.22 -17.43
N ARG A 73 -6.64 -9.62 -16.71
CA ARG A 73 -5.92 -10.87 -16.97
C ARG A 73 -5.46 -11.45 -15.64
N GLU A 74 -6.26 -12.39 -15.17
CA GLU A 74 -5.87 -13.40 -14.20
C GLU A 74 -4.80 -14.29 -14.86
N GLU A 75 -3.53 -13.90 -14.78
CA GLU A 75 -2.43 -14.82 -15.03
C GLU A 75 -1.34 -14.57 -13.98
N VAL A 76 -1.23 -15.53 -13.07
CA VAL A 76 -0.07 -15.75 -12.21
C VAL A 76 1.15 -15.86 -13.12
N GLN A 77 2.00 -14.84 -13.12
CA GLN A 77 3.31 -14.88 -13.78
C GLN A 77 4.40 -14.64 -12.74
N GLU A 78 4.48 -15.61 -11.84
CA GLU A 78 5.53 -15.86 -10.88
C GLU A 78 6.84 -16.23 -11.61
N ASN A 79 7.46 -15.26 -12.32
CA ASN A 79 8.86 -15.41 -12.79
C ASN A 79 9.56 -14.08 -13.16
N GLY A 80 9.17 -12.96 -12.57
CA GLY A 80 9.83 -11.65 -12.76
C GLY A 80 9.54 -10.66 -11.63
N GLU A 81 9.08 -11.16 -10.48
CA GLU A 81 8.40 -10.38 -9.45
C GLU A 81 9.33 -9.82 -8.35
N GLU A 82 10.65 -10.04 -8.46
CA GLU A 82 11.62 -9.63 -7.44
C GLU A 82 12.24 -8.23 -7.69
N ALA A 83 11.90 -7.56 -8.80
CA ALA A 83 12.58 -6.33 -9.25
C ALA A 83 11.86 -5.00 -8.93
N ASP A 84 10.62 -5.02 -8.47
CA ASP A 84 9.87 -3.81 -8.11
C ASP A 84 9.07 -3.97 -6.82
N LEU A 85 9.79 -3.92 -5.69
CA LEU A 85 9.21 -3.95 -4.34
C LEU A 85 8.17 -2.84 -4.12
N GLU A 86 8.34 -1.70 -4.79
CA GLU A 86 7.38 -0.58 -4.73
C GLU A 86 6.07 -0.95 -5.41
N GLY A 87 6.12 -1.52 -6.62
CA GLY A 87 4.96 -2.03 -7.35
C GLY A 87 4.20 -3.13 -6.59
N LEU A 88 4.92 -4.09 -6.01
CA LEU A 88 4.31 -5.17 -5.21
C LEU A 88 3.58 -4.61 -3.98
N LEU A 89 4.20 -3.68 -3.28
CA LEU A 89 3.61 -3.03 -2.11
C LEU A 89 2.36 -2.23 -2.49
N TYR A 90 2.41 -1.48 -3.60
CA TYR A 90 1.26 -0.76 -4.14
C TYR A 90 0.09 -1.69 -4.48
N HIS A 91 0.37 -2.82 -5.13
CA HIS A 91 -0.63 -3.84 -5.44
C HIS A 91 -1.32 -4.38 -4.19
N HIS A 92 -0.55 -4.77 -3.17
CA HIS A 92 -1.10 -5.29 -1.91
C HIS A 92 -1.94 -4.24 -1.16
N PHE A 93 -1.46 -3.00 -1.04
CA PHE A 93 -2.24 -1.95 -0.38
C PHE A 93 -3.53 -1.63 -1.13
N THR A 94 -3.50 -1.59 -2.46
CA THR A 94 -4.69 -1.37 -3.28
C THR A 94 -5.71 -2.50 -3.06
N GLY A 95 -5.26 -3.75 -3.03
CA GLY A 95 -6.10 -4.91 -2.73
C GLY A 95 -6.74 -4.81 -1.34
N LEU A 96 -5.94 -4.49 -0.32
CA LEU A 96 -6.42 -4.31 1.05
C LEU A 96 -7.45 -3.16 1.15
N TYR A 97 -7.17 -2.02 0.52
CA TYR A 97 -8.09 -0.88 0.49
C TYR A 97 -9.46 -1.24 -0.12
N ARG A 98 -9.47 -2.01 -1.21
CA ARG A 98 -10.71 -2.50 -1.84
C ARG A 98 -11.52 -3.39 -0.89
N VAL A 99 -10.85 -4.33 -0.22
CA VAL A 99 -11.50 -5.23 0.76
C VAL A 99 -12.09 -4.43 1.91
N LEU A 100 -11.31 -3.51 2.50
CA LEU A 100 -11.78 -2.66 3.61
C LEU A 100 -12.97 -1.81 3.18
N THR A 101 -12.92 -1.18 2.01
CA THR A 101 -14.04 -0.41 1.45
C THR A 101 -15.31 -1.26 1.33
N HIS A 102 -15.18 -2.51 0.85
CA HIS A 102 -16.31 -3.41 0.73
C HIS A 102 -16.89 -3.81 2.09
N LEU A 103 -16.03 -4.11 3.08
CA LEU A 103 -16.45 -4.41 4.45
C LEU A 103 -17.12 -3.22 5.12
N THR A 104 -16.60 -2.00 4.94
CA THR A 104 -17.24 -0.77 5.43
C THR A 104 -18.64 -0.58 4.86
N ARG A 105 -18.84 -0.84 3.57
CA ARG A 105 -20.19 -0.79 2.95
C ARG A 105 -21.14 -1.82 3.58
N LYS A 106 -20.67 -3.05 3.81
CA LYS A 106 -21.45 -4.11 4.48
C LYS A 106 -21.82 -3.72 5.91
N ALA A 107 -20.87 -3.21 6.69
CA ALA A 107 -21.12 -2.71 8.05
C ALA A 107 -22.18 -1.60 8.06
N ASN A 108 -22.03 -0.61 7.18
CA ASN A 108 -23.01 0.48 7.06
C ASN A 108 -24.41 0.00 6.61
N ALA A 109 -24.47 -1.00 5.73
CA ALA A 109 -25.75 -1.62 5.35
C ALA A 109 -26.41 -2.35 6.53
N LEU A 110 -25.63 -3.10 7.30
CA LEU A 110 -26.10 -3.78 8.51
C LEU A 110 -26.61 -2.77 9.54
N THR A 111 -25.83 -1.72 9.84
CA THR A 111 -26.24 -0.66 10.78
C THR A 111 -27.53 0.03 10.34
N ARG A 112 -27.66 0.36 9.04
CA ARG A 112 -28.90 0.92 8.50
C ARG A 112 -30.07 -0.02 8.70
N LYS A 113 -29.88 -1.31 8.41
CA LYS A 113 -30.95 -2.30 8.54
C LYS A 113 -31.39 -2.48 9.99
N TYR A 114 -30.44 -2.48 10.93
CA TYR A 114 -30.74 -2.54 12.35
C TYR A 114 -31.58 -1.32 12.79
N ASN A 115 -31.19 -0.11 12.37
CA ASN A 115 -31.92 1.11 12.70
C ASN A 115 -33.34 1.12 12.11
N GLU A 116 -33.54 0.57 10.90
CA GLU A 116 -34.89 0.38 10.33
C GLU A 116 -35.77 -0.51 11.21
N ILE A 117 -35.23 -1.63 11.69
CA ILE A 117 -35.96 -2.58 12.55
C ILE A 117 -36.39 -1.90 13.85
N ILE A 118 -35.45 -1.21 14.52
CA ILE A 118 -35.76 -0.46 15.75
C ILE A 118 -36.80 0.63 15.47
N GLY A 119 -36.70 1.35 14.34
CA GLY A 119 -37.68 2.35 13.93
C GLY A 119 -39.08 1.77 13.71
N GLN A 120 -39.19 0.59 13.08
CA GLN A 120 -40.46 -0.09 12.85
C GLN A 120 -41.11 -0.56 14.16
N ILE A 121 -40.32 -1.11 15.10
CA ILE A 121 -40.82 -1.55 16.41
C ILE A 121 -41.44 -0.35 17.15
N ASN A 122 -40.73 0.78 17.22
CA ASN A 122 -41.23 1.98 17.90
C ASN A 122 -42.52 2.52 17.27
N GLN A 123 -42.66 2.47 15.94
CA GLN A 123 -43.89 2.86 15.26
C GLN A 123 -45.06 1.91 15.55
N SER A 124 -44.79 0.60 15.59
CA SER A 124 -45.82 -0.41 15.89
C SER A 124 -46.36 -0.32 17.32
N GLU A 125 -45.53 0.04 18.29
CA GLU A 125 -45.94 0.24 19.69
C GLU A 125 -46.87 1.46 19.85
N ILE A 126 -46.61 2.55 19.11
CA ILE A 126 -47.49 3.74 19.06
C ILE A 126 -48.84 3.42 18.42
N THR A 127 -48.90 2.50 17.45
CA THR A 127 -50.18 2.12 16.82
C THR A 127 -51.06 1.20 17.66
N LEU A 128 -50.49 0.50 18.65
CA LEU A 128 -51.22 -0.45 19.50
C LEU A 128 -51.72 0.16 20.81
N THR A 129 -51.46 1.44 21.08
CA THR A 129 -51.81 2.15 22.32
C THR A 129 -53.06 3.04 22.18
N TRP A 130 -54.08 2.56 21.47
CA TRP A 130 -55.38 3.25 21.30
C TRP A 130 -56.53 2.47 21.94
#